data_AF-A0A5K7TXU0-F1
#
_entry.id   AF-A0A5K7TXU0-F1
#
_cell.length_a   1.000
_cell.length_b   1.000
_cell.length_c   1.000
_cell.angle_alpha   90.00
_cell.angle_beta   90.00
_cell.angle_gamma   90.00
#
_symmetry.space_group_name_H-M   'P 1'
#
loop_
_entity.id
_entity.type
_entity.pdbx_description
1 polymer ?
#
loop_
_entity_poly.entity_id
_entity_poly.type
_entity_poly.pdbx_seq_one_letter_code
_entity_poly.pdbx_strand_id
1 'polypeptide(L)'
;MQVDVHVSNRNVDFAEEHFDLAIRGREPADSRLVARRLEDAELVVVATPDCLARMGTPQVPEDLARHECIQFELASTGRRGAFDARGVNGKSRLRVA
;
A
#
# COMPACT_ATOMS: atom_id res chain seq x y z
N MET A 1 -4.16 26.87 16.85
CA MET A 1 -4.75 25.53 16.66
C MET A 1 -3.61 24.53 16.75
N GLN A 2 -3.74 23.52 17.62
CA GLN A 2 -2.72 22.49 17.84
C GLN A 2 -3.31 21.15 17.42
N VAL A 3 -2.51 20.31 16.78
CA VAL A 3 -2.90 18.96 16.35
C VAL A 3 -1.88 17.99 16.91
N ASP A 4 -2.35 16.93 17.54
CA ASP A 4 -1.53 15.79 17.92
C ASP A 4 -1.55 14.76 16.78
N VAL A 5 -0.37 14.23 16.43
CA VAL A 5 -0.19 13.38 15.24
C VAL A 5 0.53 12.10 15.61
N HIS A 6 -0.15 10.99 15.40
CA HIS A 6 0.40 9.65 15.58
C HIS A 6 0.49 8.95 14.22
N VAL A 7 1.69 8.42 13.91
CA VAL A 7 1.93 7.67 12.68
C VAL A 7 2.04 6.19 13.01
N SER A 8 1.10 5.39 12.51
CA SER A 8 1.09 3.95 12.69
C SER A 8 0.39 3.25 11.53
N ASN A 9 0.83 2.02 11.21
CA ASN A 9 0.16 1.20 10.21
C ASN A 9 -1.07 0.48 10.76
N ARG A 10 -1.17 0.23 12.07
CA ARG A 10 -2.28 -0.52 12.68
C ARG A 10 -3.61 0.19 12.49
N ASN A 11 -4.71 -0.55 12.40
CA ASN A 11 -6.05 0.03 12.54
C ASN A 11 -6.25 0.49 13.99
N VAL A 12 -6.78 1.70 14.19
CA VAL A 12 -7.04 2.25 15.53
C VAL A 12 -8.49 2.03 15.91
N ASP A 13 -8.75 1.80 17.18
CA ASP A 13 -10.08 1.82 17.76
C ASP A 13 -10.41 3.24 18.24
N PHE A 14 -11.31 3.91 17.54
CA PHE A 14 -11.69 5.29 17.88
C PHE A 14 -12.39 5.39 19.26
N ALA A 15 -13.05 4.34 19.71
CA ALA A 15 -13.76 4.35 20.99
C ALA A 15 -12.80 4.24 22.18
N GLU A 16 -11.80 3.35 22.07
CA GLU A 16 -10.85 3.08 23.15
C GLU A 16 -9.63 4.03 23.13
N GLU A 17 -9.25 4.56 21.97
CA GLU A 17 -7.95 5.23 21.80
C GLU A 17 -8.04 6.76 21.65
N HIS A 18 -9.25 7.33 21.73
CA HIS A 18 -9.48 8.78 21.77
C HIS A 18 -8.93 9.56 20.55
N PHE A 19 -8.93 8.94 19.36
CA PHE A 19 -8.67 9.65 18.10
C PHE A 19 -9.95 10.27 17.55
N ASP A 20 -9.86 11.48 16.98
CA ASP A 20 -10.99 12.13 16.30
C ASP A 20 -11.04 11.80 14.80
N LEU A 21 -9.87 11.55 14.18
CA LEU A 21 -9.73 11.34 12.74
C LEU A 21 -8.58 10.35 12.46
N ALA A 22 -8.75 9.52 11.42
CA ALA A 22 -7.65 8.78 10.81
C ALA A 22 -7.64 8.95 9.30
N ILE A 23 -6.45 9.06 8.71
CA ILE A 23 -6.24 9.04 7.26
C ILE A 23 -5.74 7.65 6.88
N ARG A 24 -6.45 6.98 5.96
CA ARG A 24 -6.20 5.58 5.58
C ARG A 24 -6.32 5.39 4.07
N GLY A 25 -5.53 4.46 3.53
CA GLY A 25 -5.59 4.06 2.12
C GLY A 25 -6.67 3.02 1.79
N ARG A 26 -7.45 2.55 2.77
CA ARG A 26 -8.56 1.60 2.56
C ARG A 26 -9.78 2.02 3.36
N GLU A 27 -10.93 1.60 2.86
CA GLU A 27 -12.22 1.73 3.55
C GLU A 27 -12.15 1.08 4.94
N PRO A 28 -12.72 1.71 5.98
CA PRO A 28 -12.81 1.09 7.30
C PRO A 28 -13.65 -0.19 7.23
N ALA A 29 -13.26 -1.23 7.98
CA ALA A 29 -14.07 -2.44 8.09
C ALA A 29 -15.38 -2.22 8.87
N ASP A 30 -15.39 -1.21 9.74
CA ASP A 30 -16.54 -0.85 10.56
C ASP A 30 -17.42 0.17 9.83
N SER A 31 -18.60 -0.27 9.42
CA SER A 31 -19.58 0.55 8.69
C SER A 31 -20.21 1.66 9.53
N ARG A 32 -19.97 1.70 10.84
CA ARG A 32 -20.41 2.80 11.72
C ARG A 32 -19.56 4.06 11.57
N LEU A 33 -18.36 3.93 10.98
CA LEU A 33 -17.47 5.07 10.73
C LEU A 33 -17.91 5.82 9.47
N VAL A 34 -17.84 7.15 9.53
CA VAL A 34 -18.03 8.00 8.35
C VAL A 34 -16.72 8.09 7.60
N ALA A 35 -16.67 7.53 6.39
CA ALA A 35 -15.53 7.66 5.50
C ALA A 35 -15.76 8.78 4.48
N ARG A 36 -14.68 9.53 4.19
CA ARG A 36 -14.66 10.52 3.10
C ARG A 36 -13.45 10.25 2.22
N ARG A 37 -13.70 10.00 0.94
CA ARG A 37 -12.63 9.82 -0.06
C ARG A 37 -11.84 11.13 -0.21
N LEU A 38 -10.52 11.03 -0.08
CA LEU A 38 -9.59 12.14 -0.31
C LEU A 38 -9.04 12.11 -1.74
N GLU A 39 -8.52 10.96 -2.17
CA GLU A 39 -7.97 10.73 -3.51
C GLU A 39 -7.96 9.23 -3.85
N ASP A 40 -7.69 8.93 -5.11
CA ASP A 40 -7.37 7.58 -5.56
C ASP A 40 -5.83 7.44 -5.63
N ALA A 41 -5.26 6.56 -4.79
CA ALA A 41 -3.82 6.30 -4.75
C ALA A 41 -3.47 4.96 -5.42
N GLU A 42 -2.65 5.00 -6.47
CA GLU A 42 -2.20 3.80 -7.19
C GLU A 42 -0.95 3.18 -6.53
N LEU A 43 -1.01 1.88 -6.25
CA LEU A 43 0.16 1.12 -5.85
C LEU A 43 0.97 0.72 -7.10
N VAL A 44 2.22 1.16 -7.18
CA VAL A 44 3.11 0.90 -8.31
C VAL A 44 4.34 0.12 -7.88
N VAL A 45 4.85 -0.74 -8.76
CA VAL A 45 6.13 -1.44 -8.57
C VAL A 45 7.23 -0.55 -9.11
N VAL A 46 8.25 -0.32 -8.30
CA VAL A 46 9.40 0.53 -8.63
C VAL A 46 10.69 -0.22 -8.35
N ALA A 47 11.73 0.13 -9.10
CA ALA A 47 13.08 -0.35 -8.91
C ALA A 47 14.07 0.76 -9.27
N THR A 48 15.24 0.77 -8.64
CA THR A 48 16.32 1.67 -9.04
C THR A 48 16.91 1.25 -10.39
N PRO A 49 17.46 2.18 -11.18
CA PRO A 49 18.11 1.85 -12.45
C PRO A 49 19.20 0.77 -12.30
N ASP A 50 19.99 0.82 -11.22
CA ASP A 50 21.04 -0.16 -10.94
C ASP A 50 20.50 -1.57 -10.71
N CYS A 51 19.35 -1.70 -10.05
CA CYS A 51 18.70 -3.00 -9.85
C CYS A 51 18.32 -3.62 -11.21
N LEU A 52 17.74 -2.81 -12.08
CA LEU A 52 17.29 -3.23 -13.40
C LEU A 52 18.46 -3.52 -14.36
N ALA A 53 19.57 -2.78 -14.25
CA ALA A 53 20.77 -3.06 -15.04
C ALA A 53 21.40 -4.41 -14.69
N ARG A 54 21.32 -4.82 -13.42
CA ARG A 54 21.89 -6.08 -12.93
C ARG A 54 21.01 -7.30 -13.21
N MET A 55 19.69 -7.16 -13.06
CA MET A 55 18.75 -8.29 -13.08
C MET A 55 17.80 -8.28 -14.30
N GLY A 56 17.87 -7.25 -15.13
CA GLY A 56 16.92 -7.01 -16.23
C GLY A 56 15.67 -6.26 -15.76
N THR A 57 14.85 -5.82 -16.72
CA THR A 57 13.56 -5.18 -16.44
C THR A 57 12.42 -6.21 -16.56
N PRO A 58 11.65 -6.47 -15.48
CA PRO A 58 10.54 -7.41 -15.54
C PRO A 58 9.48 -6.90 -16.52
N GLN A 59 9.04 -7.76 -17.43
CA GLN A 59 8.04 -7.43 -18.45
C GLN A 59 6.64 -7.90 -18.04
N VAL A 60 6.59 -8.99 -17.26
CA VAL A 60 5.36 -9.53 -16.67
C VAL A 60 5.51 -9.69 -15.16
N PRO A 61 4.42 -9.64 -14.38
CA PRO A 61 4.50 -9.79 -12.92
C PRO A 61 5.18 -11.07 -12.45
N GLU A 62 5.06 -12.16 -13.21
CA GLU A 62 5.71 -13.45 -12.94
C GLU A 62 7.24 -13.34 -12.95
N ASP A 63 7.81 -12.39 -13.69
CA ASP A 63 9.26 -12.15 -13.72
C ASP A 63 9.78 -11.72 -12.34
N LEU A 64 8.95 -11.05 -11.51
CA LEU A 64 9.31 -10.60 -10.16
C LEU A 64 9.70 -11.76 -9.24
N ALA A 65 9.28 -13.00 -9.53
CA ALA A 65 9.72 -14.18 -8.78
C ALA A 65 11.24 -14.40 -8.85
N ARG A 66 11.92 -13.81 -9.86
CA ARG A 66 13.38 -13.85 -10.04
C ARG A 66 14.09 -12.62 -9.47
N HIS A 67 13.35 -11.63 -8.95
CA HIS A 67 13.89 -10.40 -8.37
C HIS A 67 13.83 -10.42 -6.84
N GLU A 68 14.83 -9.80 -6.20
CA GLU A 68 14.76 -9.50 -4.77
C GLU A 68 13.71 -8.41 -4.53
N CYS A 69 12.54 -8.81 -4.07
CA CYS A 69 11.41 -7.90 -3.89
C CYS A 69 11.21 -7.51 -2.42
N ILE A 70 11.05 -6.21 -2.17
CA ILE A 70 10.65 -5.68 -0.87
C ILE A 70 9.13 -5.53 -0.85
N GLN A 71 8.46 -6.26 0.03
CA GLN A 71 6.99 -6.27 0.12
C GLN A 71 6.49 -5.51 1.33
N PHE A 72 5.37 -4.80 1.16
CA PHE A 72 4.64 -4.17 2.26
C PHE A 72 3.75 -5.19 2.97
N GLU A 73 3.76 -5.18 4.30
CA GLU A 73 2.85 -5.99 5.11
C GLU A 73 1.53 -5.24 5.35
N LEU A 74 0.41 -5.88 5.00
CA LEU A 74 -0.91 -5.29 5.14
C LEU A 74 -1.32 -5.28 6.61
N ALA A 75 -1.43 -4.09 7.20
CA ALA A 75 -1.76 -3.92 8.61
C ALA A 75 -3.08 -4.58 9.06
N SER A 76 -4.05 -4.73 8.15
CA SER A 76 -5.33 -5.36 8.46
C SER A 76 -5.29 -6.89 8.50
N THR A 77 -4.29 -7.53 7.89
CA THR A 77 -4.24 -9.01 7.78
C THR A 77 -2.90 -9.62 8.17
N GLY A 78 -1.84 -8.82 8.37
CA GLY A 78 -0.46 -9.30 8.54
C GLY A 78 0.09 -10.03 7.31
N ARG A 79 -0.63 -10.05 6.19
CA ARG A 79 -0.18 -10.71 4.97
C ARG A 79 0.72 -9.75 4.19
N ARG A 80 1.81 -10.28 3.64
CA ARG A 80 2.57 -9.56 2.62
C ARG A 80 1.66 -9.29 1.43
N GLY A 81 1.61 -8.04 0.98
CA GLY A 81 0.88 -7.67 -0.22
C GLY A 81 1.43 -8.49 -1.39
N ALA A 82 0.56 -9.23 -2.08
CA ALA A 82 0.95 -9.85 -3.32
C ALA A 82 1.29 -8.75 -4.33
N PHE A 83 2.35 -8.94 -5.13
CA PHE A 83 2.49 -8.24 -6.41
C PHE A 83 1.48 -8.83 -7.39
N ASP A 84 0.20 -8.80 -7.02
CA ASP A 84 -0.84 -9.29 -7.88
C ASP A 84 -0.86 -8.40 -9.11
N ALA A 85 -0.73 -9.02 -10.28
CA ALA A 85 -0.97 -8.42 -11.59
C ALA A 85 -2.33 -7.68 -11.66
N ARG A 86 -3.23 -8.03 -10.73
CA ARG A 86 -4.43 -7.30 -10.40
C ARG A 86 -4.09 -6.19 -9.42
N GLY A 87 -3.45 -5.14 -9.95
CA GLY A 87 -3.82 -3.80 -9.51
C GLY A 87 -5.35 -3.69 -9.48
N VAL A 88 -5.90 -2.73 -8.74
CA VAL A 88 -7.35 -2.52 -8.60
C VAL A 88 -8.09 -2.33 -9.95
N ASN A 89 -7.35 -2.36 -11.09
CA ASN A 89 -7.84 -2.44 -12.47
C ASN A 89 -7.05 -3.39 -13.43
N GLY A 90 -6.36 -4.43 -12.94
CA GLY A 90 -5.76 -5.45 -13.83
C GLY A 90 -4.57 -4.98 -14.69
N LYS A 91 -3.92 -3.86 -14.32
CA LYS A 91 -2.71 -3.35 -14.98
C LYS A 91 -1.71 -2.88 -13.94
N SER A 92 -0.84 -3.77 -13.47
CA SER A 92 0.32 -3.37 -12.67
C SER A 92 1.35 -2.73 -13.60
N ARG A 93 1.46 -1.40 -13.60
CA ARG A 93 2.50 -0.69 -14.35
C ARG A 93 3.78 -0.67 -13.52
N LEU A 94 4.82 -1.36 -13.98
CA LEU A 94 6.18 -1.13 -13.49
C LEU A 94 6.58 0.30 -13.87
N ARG A 95 6.81 1.15 -12.88
CA ARG A 95 7.35 2.50 -13.10
C ARG A 95 8.82 2.45 -12.70
N VAL A 96 9.70 2.55 -13.69
CA VAL A 96 11.12 2.76 -13.45
C VAL A 96 11.30 4.24 -13.11
N ALA A 97 11.86 4.51 -11.94
CA ALA A 97 12.23 5.86 -11.49
C ALA A 97 13.69 6.15 -11.85
#